data_AF-A0A7S4SJ00-F1
#
_entry.id   AF-A0A7S4SJ00-F1
#
_cell.length_a   1.000
_cell.length_b   1.000
_cell.length_c   1.000
_cell.angle_alpha   90.00
_cell.angle_beta   90.00
_cell.angle_gamma   90.00
#
_symmetry.space_group_name_H-M   'P 1'
#
loop_
_entity.id
_entity.type
_entity.pdbx_description
1 polymer ?
#
loop_
_entity_poly.entity_id
_entity_poly.type
_entity_poly.pdbx_seq_one_letter_code
_entity_poly.pdbx_strand_id
1 'polypeptide(L)'
;VACTLVGPWVFLLTLFTFHEVCACLGLSGPVVFLDKTCIHQTDKSLMQEGILHLAAFMQHSESMVVVYSRTYLTKLWTVYELASMLVLHPNGRLIVLPVVLPRMLVLGLLLVAFLGNFFRVGEAKCTVGPVLKDSVLVGAILLVPVSYVALILFRRMAAEHQDIMRKVADFRIQSATCYLEEDRKVVEGNIVAFIQCLGLASEGDSTEHVLNLFNGLVRDRVPCALQNSLGRLGLRYRTVSTMSCVFLLRPFDTVNAYLHGERPISMIVPPRRAASAHRHGCGRGGRLLDARPGHHPAGCGRDALHSGGQARPEVGLQRLHGPALFQARSLHDPGLRLLVRVQRLDHTGEEAQGMDRYLRHHRGRPYGCRGLRLPPTKSAACAKE
;
A
#
# COMPACT_ATOMS: atom_id res chain seq x y z
N VAL A 1 -17.61 22.19 5.97
CA VAL A 1 -17.93 21.80 4.57
C VAL A 1 -16.67 21.72 3.71
N ALA A 2 -15.79 22.72 3.76
CA ALA A 2 -14.51 22.74 3.04
C ALA A 2 -13.64 21.49 3.31
N CYS A 3 -13.33 21.12 4.56
CA CYS A 3 -12.48 19.95 4.85
C CYS A 3 -13.01 18.62 4.27
N THR A 4 -14.32 18.43 4.23
CA THR A 4 -14.94 17.22 3.64
C THR A 4 -14.99 17.21 2.12
N LEU A 5 -15.08 18.37 1.49
CA LEU A 5 -15.07 18.49 0.03
C LEU A 5 -13.69 18.68 -0.56
N VAL A 6 -12.73 19.21 0.21
CA VAL A 6 -11.36 19.51 -0.23
C VAL A 6 -10.41 18.42 0.25
N GLY A 7 -10.62 17.90 1.47
CA GLY A 7 -9.75 16.91 2.10
C GLY A 7 -9.53 15.64 1.26
N PRO A 8 -10.58 14.95 0.76
CA PRO A 8 -10.39 13.78 -0.10
C PRO A 8 -9.59 14.09 -1.36
N TRP A 9 -9.79 15.26 -1.98
CA TRP A 9 -9.06 15.64 -3.19
C TRP A 9 -7.62 16.03 -2.89
N VAL A 10 -7.36 16.76 -1.80
CA VAL A 10 -5.99 17.03 -1.33
C VAL A 10 -5.28 15.73 -0.98
N PHE A 11 -5.98 14.78 -0.34
CA PHE A 11 -5.44 13.45 -0.07
C PHE A 11 -5.12 12.70 -1.37
N LEU A 12 -6.01 12.69 -2.36
CA LEU A 12 -5.75 12.04 -3.65
C LEU A 12 -4.61 12.73 -4.40
N LEU A 13 -4.60 14.06 -4.47
CA LEU A 13 -3.51 14.83 -5.07
C LEU A 13 -2.19 14.49 -4.40
N THR A 14 -2.15 14.54 -3.06
CA THR A 14 -0.97 14.14 -2.29
C THR A 14 -0.59 12.69 -2.61
N LEU A 15 -1.51 11.74 -2.58
CA LEU A 15 -1.22 10.34 -2.89
C LEU A 15 -0.59 10.16 -4.28
N PHE A 16 -1.10 10.89 -5.29
CA PHE A 16 -0.63 10.79 -6.66
C PHE A 16 0.63 11.63 -6.95
N THR A 17 0.89 12.72 -6.25
CA THR A 17 2.02 13.61 -6.53
C THR A 17 3.11 13.56 -5.45
N PHE A 18 2.90 12.88 -4.33
CA PHE A 18 3.85 12.85 -3.22
C PHE A 18 5.21 12.27 -3.61
N HIS A 19 5.25 11.33 -4.57
CA HIS A 19 6.50 10.80 -5.09
C HIS A 19 7.32 11.88 -5.83
N GLU A 20 6.67 12.73 -6.61
CA GLU A 20 7.30 13.89 -7.27
C GLU A 20 7.77 14.92 -6.23
N VAL A 21 6.96 15.17 -5.19
CA VAL A 21 7.37 16.05 -4.08
C VAL A 21 8.61 15.51 -3.37
N CYS A 22 8.65 14.22 -3.05
CA CYS A 22 9.83 13.58 -2.47
C CYS A 22 11.06 13.71 -3.37
N ALA A 23 10.88 13.53 -4.69
CA ALA A 23 11.94 13.72 -5.67
C ALA A 23 12.46 15.17 -5.69
N CYS A 24 11.56 16.16 -5.67
CA CYS A 24 11.92 17.59 -5.57
C CYS A 24 12.65 17.93 -4.27
N LEU A 25 12.35 17.24 -3.17
CA LEU A 25 13.02 17.41 -1.87
C LEU A 25 14.34 16.64 -1.75
N GLY A 26 14.79 15.95 -2.81
CA GLY A 26 16.02 15.15 -2.78
C GLY A 26 15.92 13.92 -1.89
N LEU A 27 14.71 13.49 -1.51
CA LEU A 27 14.50 12.25 -0.76
C LEU A 27 14.67 11.08 -1.72
N SER A 28 15.79 10.37 -1.59
CA SER A 28 16.05 9.17 -2.40
C SER A 28 15.07 8.05 -2.02
N GLY A 29 14.29 7.60 -3.00
CA GLY A 29 13.48 6.40 -2.88
C GLY A 29 14.32 5.12 -2.89
N PRO A 30 13.70 3.95 -2.70
CA PRO A 30 14.38 2.67 -2.88
C PRO A 30 14.92 2.56 -4.31
N VAL A 31 16.10 1.98 -4.46
CA VAL A 31 16.64 1.61 -5.77
C VAL A 31 15.88 0.38 -6.24
N VAL A 32 15.25 0.48 -7.42
CA VAL A 32 14.44 -0.59 -7.99
C VAL A 32 15.06 -1.01 -9.31
N PHE A 33 15.28 -2.31 -9.46
CA PHE A 33 15.58 -2.92 -10.75
C PHE A 33 14.28 -3.21 -11.48
N LEU A 34 14.17 -2.78 -12.74
CA LEU A 34 13.04 -3.06 -13.60
C LEU A 34 13.54 -3.56 -14.94
N ASP A 35 13.32 -4.83 -15.20
CA ASP A 35 13.86 -5.60 -16.31
C ASP A 35 13.68 -4.88 -17.65
N LYS A 36 12.47 -4.37 -17.92
CA LYS A 36 12.14 -3.68 -19.16
C LYS A 36 12.95 -2.39 -19.39
N THR A 37 13.45 -1.78 -18.32
CA THR A 37 14.27 -0.55 -18.39
C THR A 37 15.76 -0.83 -18.35
N CYS A 38 16.17 -1.96 -17.76
CA CYS A 38 17.57 -2.31 -17.57
C CYS A 38 18.10 -3.24 -18.68
N ILE A 39 17.23 -4.01 -19.32
CA ILE A 39 17.58 -4.92 -20.41
C ILE A 39 17.27 -4.23 -21.74
N HIS A 40 18.24 -4.24 -22.64
CA HIS A 40 18.08 -3.64 -23.96
C HIS A 40 16.97 -4.36 -24.74
N GLN A 41 15.96 -3.63 -25.21
CA GLN A 41 14.74 -4.22 -25.80
C GLN A 41 14.83 -4.45 -27.32
N THR A 42 15.79 -3.83 -28.01
CA THR A 42 15.88 -3.82 -29.49
C THR A 42 17.03 -4.66 -30.03
N ASP A 43 18.13 -4.73 -29.30
CA ASP A 43 19.34 -5.46 -29.67
C ASP A 43 19.32 -6.82 -28.98
N LYS A 44 19.19 -7.88 -29.77
CA LYS A 44 19.09 -9.26 -29.27
C LYS A 44 20.33 -9.69 -28.49
N SER A 45 21.51 -9.20 -28.84
CA SER A 45 22.78 -9.60 -28.21
C SER A 45 22.87 -9.03 -26.79
N LEU A 46 22.62 -7.72 -26.63
CA LEU A 46 22.55 -7.05 -25.34
C LEU A 46 21.36 -7.51 -24.49
N MET A 47 20.24 -7.89 -25.14
CA MET A 47 19.11 -8.50 -24.44
C MET A 47 19.51 -9.84 -23.81
N GLN A 48 20.20 -10.70 -24.56
CA GLN A 48 20.72 -11.98 -24.05
C GLN A 48 21.72 -11.79 -22.92
N GLU A 49 22.65 -10.84 -23.05
CA GLU A 49 23.60 -10.51 -21.98
C GLU A 49 22.88 -10.00 -20.72
N GLY A 50 21.89 -9.11 -20.89
CA GLY A 50 21.05 -8.63 -19.78
C GLY A 50 20.28 -9.75 -19.09
N ILE A 51 19.76 -10.70 -19.86
CA ILE A 51 19.08 -11.91 -19.36
C ILE A 51 20.05 -12.78 -18.54
N LEU A 52 21.28 -12.98 -19.02
CA LEU A 52 22.29 -13.76 -18.30
C LEU A 52 22.66 -13.14 -16.95
N HIS A 53 22.61 -11.81 -16.84
CA HIS A 53 22.90 -11.10 -15.60
C HIS A 53 21.74 -11.04 -14.60
N LEU A 54 20.53 -11.46 -14.99
CA LEU A 54 19.35 -11.40 -14.13
C LEU A 54 19.51 -12.19 -12.82
N ALA A 55 20.17 -13.36 -12.88
CA ALA A 55 20.46 -14.16 -11.69
C ALA A 55 21.35 -13.41 -10.68
N ALA A 56 22.32 -12.62 -11.16
CA ALA A 56 23.16 -11.80 -10.31
C ALA A 56 22.35 -10.68 -9.62
N PHE A 57 21.41 -10.06 -10.34
CA PHE A 57 20.50 -9.07 -9.74
C PHE A 57 19.62 -9.67 -8.65
N MET A 58 19.06 -10.86 -8.89
CA MET A 58 18.28 -11.57 -7.86
C MET A 58 19.12 -11.86 -6.62
N GLN A 59 20.38 -12.26 -6.77
CA GLN A 59 21.27 -12.53 -5.64
C GLN A 59 21.53 -11.30 -4.77
N HIS A 60 21.55 -10.09 -5.35
CA HIS A 60 21.81 -8.83 -4.63
C HIS A 60 20.54 -8.10 -4.18
N SER A 61 19.37 -8.62 -4.53
CA SER A 61 18.09 -8.00 -4.18
C SER A 61 17.64 -8.43 -2.79
N GLU A 62 17.34 -7.48 -1.90
CA GLU A 62 16.80 -7.77 -0.56
C GLU A 62 15.29 -8.08 -0.58
N SER A 63 14.58 -7.58 -1.60
CA SER A 63 13.13 -7.67 -1.72
C SER A 63 12.70 -7.77 -3.17
N MET A 64 11.56 -8.41 -3.41
CA MET A 64 10.97 -8.56 -4.73
C MET A 64 9.52 -8.07 -4.70
N VAL A 65 9.18 -7.15 -5.60
CA VAL A 65 7.81 -6.67 -5.77
C VAL A 65 7.18 -7.35 -6.99
N VAL A 66 6.16 -8.16 -6.75
CA VAL A 66 5.42 -8.88 -7.79
C VAL A 66 4.09 -8.20 -8.04
N VAL A 67 3.94 -7.56 -9.19
CA VAL A 67 2.63 -7.07 -9.65
C VAL A 67 1.83 -8.24 -10.20
N TYR A 68 1.01 -8.84 -9.34
CA TYR A 68 0.37 -10.11 -9.62
C TYR A 68 -0.83 -9.95 -10.57
N SER A 69 -0.79 -10.70 -11.66
CA SER A 69 -1.91 -10.91 -12.58
C SER A 69 -2.20 -12.41 -12.72
N ARG A 70 -3.38 -12.75 -13.27
CA ARG A 70 -3.79 -14.16 -13.46
C ARG A 70 -2.85 -14.99 -14.34
N THR A 71 -2.03 -14.33 -15.15
CA THR A 71 -1.04 -14.94 -16.06
C THR A 71 0.38 -14.88 -15.50
N TYR A 72 0.59 -14.32 -14.31
CA TYR A 72 1.93 -14.23 -13.73
C TYR A 72 2.51 -15.61 -13.43
N LEU A 73 1.74 -16.51 -12.82
CA LEU A 73 2.20 -17.87 -12.49
C LEU A 73 2.11 -18.86 -13.65
N THR A 74 1.57 -18.42 -14.80
CA THR A 74 1.53 -19.27 -15.98
C THR A 74 2.79 -19.11 -16.82
N LYS A 75 3.52 -18.00 -16.67
CA LYS A 75 4.72 -17.73 -17.47
C LYS A 75 5.94 -18.40 -16.84
N LEU A 76 6.74 -19.05 -17.68
CA LEU A 76 7.90 -19.82 -17.22
C LEU A 76 8.92 -18.93 -16.48
N TRP A 77 9.28 -17.81 -17.12
CA TRP A 77 10.31 -16.89 -16.64
C TRP A 77 9.98 -16.28 -15.28
N THR A 78 8.75 -15.81 -15.09
CA THR A 78 8.30 -15.15 -13.85
C THR A 78 8.21 -16.11 -12.67
N VAL A 79 7.88 -17.38 -12.90
CA VAL A 79 7.88 -18.39 -11.84
C VAL A 79 9.30 -18.80 -11.48
N TYR A 80 10.20 -18.90 -12.46
CA TYR A 80 11.63 -19.10 -12.24
C TYR A 80 12.22 -18.01 -11.33
N GLU A 81 11.98 -16.74 -11.65
CA GLU A 81 12.45 -15.60 -10.84
C GLU A 81 11.89 -15.64 -9.41
N LEU A 82 10.58 -15.84 -9.29
CA LEU A 82 9.91 -15.88 -8.00
C LEU A 82 10.46 -17.01 -7.12
N ALA A 83 10.61 -18.21 -7.67
CA ALA A 83 11.13 -19.36 -6.93
C ALA A 83 12.60 -19.15 -6.55
N SER A 84 13.41 -18.65 -7.49
CA SER A 84 14.83 -18.37 -7.25
C SER A 84 15.01 -17.35 -6.14
N MET A 85 14.25 -16.25 -6.16
CA MET A 85 14.26 -15.23 -5.11
C MET A 85 13.94 -15.83 -3.73
N LEU A 86 12.91 -16.66 -3.62
CA LEU A 86 12.49 -17.24 -2.33
C LEU A 86 13.49 -18.23 -1.75
N VAL A 87 14.28 -18.87 -2.61
CA VAL A 87 15.29 -19.85 -2.20
C VAL A 87 16.61 -19.16 -1.86
N LEU A 88 17.05 -18.22 -2.70
CA LEU A 88 18.27 -17.44 -2.47
C LEU A 88 18.13 -16.55 -1.22
N HIS A 89 16.91 -16.08 -0.94
CA HIS A 89 16.63 -15.20 0.20
C HIS A 89 15.51 -15.79 1.08
N PRO A 90 15.82 -16.75 1.97
CA PRO A 90 14.83 -17.32 2.89
C PRO A 90 14.15 -16.28 3.79
N ASN A 91 14.86 -15.19 4.09
CA ASN A 91 14.36 -14.03 4.86
C ASN A 91 14.00 -12.85 3.96
N GLY A 92 14.07 -13.02 2.64
CA GLY A 92 13.81 -11.98 1.65
C GLY A 92 12.36 -11.53 1.71
N ARG A 93 12.15 -10.24 1.45
CA ARG A 93 10.81 -9.66 1.52
C ARG A 93 10.11 -9.77 0.17
N LEU A 94 9.18 -10.70 0.06
CA LEU A 94 8.26 -10.75 -1.08
C LEU A 94 7.07 -9.80 -0.87
N ILE A 95 6.83 -8.91 -1.83
CA ILE A 95 5.69 -7.98 -1.84
C ILE A 95 4.86 -8.22 -3.09
N VAL A 96 3.72 -8.86 -2.91
CA VAL A 96 2.75 -9.18 -3.95
C VAL A 96 1.67 -8.09 -3.97
N LEU A 97 1.52 -7.45 -5.12
CA LEU A 97 0.54 -6.40 -5.38
C LEU A 97 -0.48 -6.89 -6.43
N PRO A 98 -1.68 -7.31 -6.03
CA PRO A 98 -2.72 -7.69 -6.99
C PRO A 98 -3.12 -6.49 -7.86
N VAL A 99 -3.24 -6.70 -9.18
CA VAL A 99 -3.69 -5.64 -10.12
C VAL A 99 -5.10 -5.10 -9.82
N VAL A 100 -5.91 -5.84 -9.05
CA VAL A 100 -7.26 -5.41 -8.62
C VAL A 100 -7.20 -4.48 -7.39
N LEU A 101 -6.10 -4.49 -6.64
CA LEU A 101 -5.97 -3.73 -5.39
C LEU A 101 -6.18 -2.21 -5.57
N PRO A 102 -5.59 -1.52 -6.57
CA PRO A 102 -5.83 -0.09 -6.77
C PRO A 102 -7.30 0.24 -7.04
N ARG A 103 -8.01 -0.62 -7.79
CA ARG A 103 -9.45 -0.44 -8.08
C ARG A 103 -10.29 -0.55 -6.80
N MET A 104 -9.95 -1.50 -5.94
CA MET A 104 -10.58 -1.66 -4.62
C MET A 104 -10.34 -0.46 -3.71
N LEU A 105 -9.11 0.04 -3.69
CA LEU A 105 -8.73 1.21 -2.91
C LEU A 105 -9.53 2.44 -3.32
N VAL A 106 -9.55 2.75 -4.62
CA VAL A 106 -10.30 3.90 -5.14
C VAL A 106 -11.79 3.75 -4.85
N LEU A 107 -12.40 2.60 -5.16
CA LEU A 107 -13.83 2.42 -4.90
C LEU A 107 -14.16 2.50 -3.40
N GLY A 108 -13.35 1.88 -2.54
CA GLY A 108 -13.60 1.91 -1.12
C GLY A 108 -13.39 3.31 -0.52
N LEU A 109 -12.42 4.09 -1.00
CA LEU A 109 -12.28 5.50 -0.65
C LEU A 109 -13.52 6.32 -1.06
N LEU A 110 -14.04 6.08 -2.26
CA LEU A 110 -15.28 6.73 -2.73
C LEU A 110 -16.50 6.32 -1.87
N LEU A 111 -16.63 5.04 -1.51
CA LEU A 111 -17.69 4.54 -0.63
C LEU A 111 -17.61 5.17 0.76
N VAL A 112 -16.41 5.25 1.35
CA VAL A 112 -16.16 5.87 2.65
C VAL A 112 -16.50 7.36 2.61
N ALA A 113 -16.06 8.08 1.58
CA ALA A 113 -16.39 9.49 1.39
C ALA A 113 -17.90 9.69 1.23
N PHE A 114 -18.56 8.82 0.46
CA PHE A 114 -20.01 8.85 0.26
C PHE A 114 -20.77 8.65 1.59
N LEU A 115 -20.43 7.60 2.34
CA LEU A 115 -20.99 7.30 3.65
C LEU A 115 -20.79 8.46 4.64
N GLY A 116 -19.58 9.02 4.70
CA GLY A 116 -19.28 10.16 5.54
C GLY A 116 -20.17 11.37 5.23
N ASN A 117 -20.36 11.70 3.95
CA ASN A 117 -21.25 12.78 3.54
C ASN A 117 -22.73 12.48 3.85
N PHE A 118 -23.16 11.24 3.68
CA PHE A 118 -24.53 10.81 4.00
C PHE A 118 -24.87 11.03 5.48
N PHE A 119 -24.00 10.56 6.40
CA PHE A 119 -24.20 10.77 7.85
C PHE A 119 -24.26 12.25 8.22
N ARG A 120 -23.48 13.12 7.57
CA ARG A 120 -23.52 14.58 7.81
C ARG A 120 -24.86 15.20 7.42
N VAL A 121 -25.43 14.80 6.28
CA VAL A 121 -26.76 15.30 5.85
C VAL A 121 -27.83 14.84 6.85
N GLY A 122 -27.71 13.64 7.41
CA GLY A 122 -28.57 13.16 8.49
C GLY A 122 -28.46 14.01 9.76
N GLU A 123 -27.24 14.19 10.28
CA GLU A 123 -26.97 14.97 11.51
C GLU A 123 -27.46 16.43 11.39
N ALA A 124 -27.19 17.10 10.27
CA ALA A 124 -27.61 18.49 10.04
C ALA A 124 -29.14 18.65 9.94
N LYS A 125 -29.88 17.58 9.61
CA LYS A 125 -31.34 17.61 9.45
C LYS A 125 -32.10 17.13 10.68
N CYS A 126 -31.47 16.38 11.60
CA CYS A 126 -32.07 16.04 12.88
C CYS A 126 -32.40 17.27 13.76
N THR A 127 -31.85 18.43 13.44
CA THR A 127 -32.19 19.71 14.09
C THR A 127 -33.36 20.46 13.42
N VAL A 128 -33.86 19.99 12.26
CA VAL A 128 -34.85 20.71 11.41
C VAL A 128 -36.01 19.79 10.97
N GLY A 129 -36.84 19.34 11.92
CA GLY A 129 -38.20 18.82 11.62
C GLY A 129 -38.33 17.52 10.80
N PRO A 130 -39.56 17.18 10.33
CA PRO A 130 -39.93 15.85 9.80
C PRO A 130 -39.35 15.47 8.42
N VAL A 131 -38.34 16.19 7.92
CA VAL A 131 -37.62 15.92 6.66
C VAL A 131 -36.73 14.65 6.75
N LEU A 132 -36.72 13.98 7.90
CA LEU A 132 -35.91 12.79 8.18
C LEU A 132 -36.23 11.59 7.27
N LYS A 133 -37.51 11.34 6.92
CA LYS A 133 -37.90 10.15 6.14
C LYS A 133 -37.30 10.15 4.73
N ASP A 134 -37.33 11.27 4.04
CA ASP A 134 -36.83 11.37 2.67
C ASP A 134 -35.30 11.25 2.59
N SER A 135 -34.59 11.75 3.62
CA SER A 135 -33.13 11.66 3.68
C SER A 135 -32.63 10.22 3.88
N VAL A 136 -33.29 9.44 4.74
CA VAL A 136 -32.93 8.03 4.97
C VAL A 136 -33.15 7.20 3.70
N LEU A 137 -34.26 7.44 2.99
CA LEU A 137 -34.57 6.74 1.75
C LEU A 137 -33.54 7.03 0.64
N VAL A 138 -33.18 8.31 0.43
CA VAL A 138 -32.13 8.70 -0.54
C VAL A 138 -30.78 8.07 -0.17
N GLY A 139 -30.46 8.03 1.13
CA GLY A 139 -29.29 7.33 1.63
C GLY A 139 -29.23 5.86 1.31
N ALA A 140 -30.33 5.15 1.60
CA ALA A 140 -30.45 3.74 1.31
C ALA A 140 -30.33 3.47 -0.20
N ILE A 141 -31.00 4.27 -1.03
CA ILE A 141 -30.94 4.17 -2.50
C ILE A 141 -29.51 4.29 -3.03
N LEU A 142 -28.66 5.12 -2.40
CA LEU A 142 -27.28 5.31 -2.84
C LEU A 142 -26.29 4.34 -2.17
N LEU A 143 -26.50 4.00 -0.89
CA LEU A 143 -25.60 3.12 -0.14
C LEU A 143 -25.73 1.65 -0.56
N VAL A 144 -26.95 1.19 -0.85
CA VAL A 144 -27.19 -0.21 -1.22
C VAL A 144 -26.41 -0.58 -2.50
N PRO A 145 -26.47 0.18 -3.61
CA PRO A 145 -25.67 -0.11 -4.80
C PRO A 145 -24.16 -0.09 -4.53
N VAL A 146 -23.65 0.89 -3.78
CA VAL A 146 -22.20 0.99 -3.54
C VAL A 146 -21.69 -0.15 -2.65
N SER A 147 -22.44 -0.52 -1.61
CA SER A 147 -22.11 -1.67 -0.76
C SER A 147 -22.23 -3.00 -1.53
N TYR A 148 -23.21 -3.12 -2.43
CA TYR A 148 -23.36 -4.26 -3.33
C TYR A 148 -22.18 -4.38 -4.31
N VAL A 149 -21.75 -3.29 -4.94
CA VAL A 149 -20.56 -3.27 -5.81
C VAL A 149 -19.30 -3.63 -5.00
N ALA A 150 -19.13 -3.06 -3.81
CA ALA A 150 -18.01 -3.40 -2.93
C ALA A 150 -18.01 -4.91 -2.61
N LEU A 151 -19.16 -5.48 -2.25
CA LEU A 151 -19.31 -6.92 -2.01
C LEU A 151 -18.92 -7.75 -3.24
N ILE A 152 -19.38 -7.38 -4.44
CA ILE A 152 -18.99 -8.05 -5.70
C ILE A 152 -17.48 -8.06 -5.86
N LEU A 153 -16.82 -6.93 -5.63
CA LEU A 153 -15.37 -6.84 -5.80
C LEU A 153 -14.61 -7.59 -4.70
N PHE A 154 -15.06 -7.57 -3.45
CA PHE A 154 -14.50 -8.39 -2.38
C PHE A 154 -14.61 -9.88 -2.71
N ARG A 155 -15.77 -10.32 -3.23
CA ARG A 155 -15.96 -11.71 -3.69
C ARG A 155 -15.05 -12.04 -4.85
N ARG A 156 -14.89 -11.13 -5.83
CA ARG A 156 -13.96 -11.31 -6.95
C ARG A 156 -12.51 -11.42 -6.47
N MET A 157 -12.09 -10.58 -5.53
CA MET A 157 -10.75 -10.61 -4.95
C MET A 157 -10.51 -11.90 -4.17
N ALA A 158 -11.48 -12.36 -3.38
CA ALA A 158 -11.40 -13.64 -2.68
C ALA A 158 -11.31 -14.82 -3.66
N ALA A 159 -12.13 -14.81 -4.72
CA ALA A 159 -12.10 -15.80 -5.78
C ALA A 159 -10.75 -15.79 -6.53
N GLU A 160 -10.20 -14.60 -6.82
CA GLU A 160 -8.87 -14.46 -7.40
C GLU A 160 -7.82 -15.03 -6.45
N HIS A 161 -7.82 -14.69 -5.15
CA HIS A 161 -6.89 -15.26 -4.18
C HIS A 161 -6.93 -16.79 -4.18
N GLN A 162 -8.12 -17.38 -4.13
CA GLN A 162 -8.25 -18.84 -4.19
C GLN A 162 -7.71 -19.42 -5.50
N ASP A 163 -7.97 -18.76 -6.64
CA ASP A 163 -7.43 -19.14 -7.95
C ASP A 163 -5.89 -19.11 -7.96
N ILE A 164 -5.26 -18.11 -7.33
CA ILE A 164 -3.80 -18.04 -7.16
C ILE A 164 -3.31 -19.29 -6.44
N MET A 165 -3.88 -19.60 -5.28
CA MET A 165 -3.40 -20.71 -4.44
C MET A 165 -3.59 -22.07 -5.12
N ARG A 166 -4.72 -22.27 -5.81
CA ARG A 166 -4.96 -23.49 -6.61
C ARG A 166 -3.93 -23.63 -7.73
N LYS A 167 -3.68 -22.57 -8.50
CA LYS A 167 -2.69 -22.58 -9.60
C LYS A 167 -1.28 -22.88 -9.13
N VAL A 168 -0.88 -22.38 -7.96
CA VAL A 168 0.43 -22.72 -7.40
C VAL A 168 0.49 -24.19 -6.98
N ALA A 169 -0.56 -24.70 -6.34
CA ALA A 169 -0.62 -26.10 -5.91
C ALA A 169 -0.50 -27.07 -7.10
N ASP A 170 -1.14 -26.75 -8.21
CA ASP A 170 -1.14 -27.56 -9.44
C ASP A 170 0.00 -27.21 -10.41
N PHE A 171 0.89 -26.28 -10.05
CA PHE A 171 1.91 -25.75 -10.96
C PHE A 171 2.81 -26.86 -11.51
N ARG A 172 3.02 -26.86 -12.83
CA ARG A 172 4.00 -27.70 -13.52
C ARG A 172 4.76 -26.83 -14.51
N ILE A 173 6.08 -26.85 -14.42
CA ILE A 173 6.96 -26.08 -15.29
C ILE A 173 6.77 -26.42 -16.77
N GLN A 174 6.47 -27.69 -17.08
CA GLN A 174 6.21 -28.16 -18.44
C GLN A 174 4.95 -27.53 -19.04
N SER A 175 3.99 -27.14 -18.19
CA SER A 175 2.76 -26.46 -18.62
C SER A 175 2.87 -24.93 -18.65
N ALA A 176 4.00 -24.38 -18.19
CA ALA A 176 4.22 -22.94 -18.18
C ALA A 176 4.39 -22.42 -19.62
N THR A 177 3.78 -21.27 -19.90
CA THR A 177 3.86 -20.61 -21.20
C THR A 177 5.16 -19.82 -21.32
N CYS A 178 5.78 -19.90 -22.49
CA CYS A 178 6.88 -19.00 -22.87
C CYS A 178 6.37 -17.97 -23.87
N TYR A 179 6.91 -16.75 -23.84
CA TYR A 179 6.61 -15.78 -24.88
C TYR A 179 7.26 -16.18 -26.21
N LEU A 180 8.51 -16.61 -26.15
CA LEU A 180 9.24 -17.27 -27.22
C LEU A 180 9.59 -18.69 -26.75
N GLU A 181 9.13 -19.71 -27.47
CA GLU A 181 9.40 -21.11 -27.09
C GLU A 181 10.89 -21.49 -27.22
N GLU A 182 11.68 -20.72 -27.98
CA GLU A 182 13.14 -20.87 -28.05
C GLU A 182 13.80 -20.61 -26.69
N ASP A 183 13.27 -19.70 -25.88
CA ASP A 183 13.80 -19.36 -24.56
C ASP A 183 13.57 -20.47 -23.53
N ARG A 184 12.63 -21.38 -23.78
CA ARG A 184 12.28 -22.46 -22.83
C ARG A 184 13.50 -23.28 -22.44
N LYS A 185 14.29 -23.69 -23.43
CA LYS A 185 15.49 -24.52 -23.20
C LYS A 185 16.53 -23.78 -22.36
N VAL A 186 16.65 -22.46 -22.55
CA VAL A 186 17.56 -21.62 -21.77
C VAL A 186 17.10 -21.55 -20.32
N VAL A 187 15.81 -21.31 -20.08
CA VAL A 187 15.25 -21.25 -18.72
C VAL A 187 15.35 -22.60 -18.03
N GLU A 188 14.98 -23.69 -18.70
CA GLU A 188 15.09 -25.04 -18.16
C GLU A 188 16.54 -25.39 -17.84
N GLY A 189 17.50 -25.00 -18.69
CA GLY A 189 18.93 -25.13 -18.41
C GLY A 189 19.36 -24.33 -17.17
N ASN A 190 18.89 -23.08 -17.03
CA ASN A 190 19.15 -22.25 -15.84
C ASN A 190 18.55 -22.88 -14.58
N ILE A 191 17.40 -23.52 -14.68
CA ILE A 191 16.75 -24.22 -13.57
C ILE A 191 17.53 -25.46 -13.17
N VAL A 192 18.01 -26.23 -14.15
CA VAL A 192 18.87 -27.39 -13.87
C VAL A 192 20.13 -26.96 -13.13
N ALA A 193 20.83 -25.96 -13.65
CA ALA A 193 22.01 -25.40 -13.02
C ALA A 193 21.71 -24.86 -11.62
N PHE A 194 20.56 -24.20 -11.43
CA PHE A 194 20.13 -23.67 -10.15
C PHE A 194 19.88 -24.78 -9.11
N ILE A 195 19.09 -25.81 -9.46
CA ILE A 195 18.80 -26.94 -8.56
C ILE A 195 20.07 -27.74 -8.21
N GLN A 196 20.98 -27.91 -9.17
CA GLN A 196 22.30 -28.52 -8.92
C GLN A 196 23.16 -27.64 -8.00
N CYS A 197 23.16 -26.32 -8.17
CA CYS A 197 23.87 -25.39 -7.27
C CYS A 197 23.37 -25.47 -5.82
N LEU A 198 22.07 -25.73 -5.64
CA LEU A 198 21.48 -25.96 -4.32
C LEU A 198 21.83 -27.33 -3.71
N GLY A 199 22.50 -28.20 -4.46
CA GLY A 199 22.84 -29.56 -4.02
C GLY A 199 21.62 -30.48 -3.89
N LEU A 200 20.52 -30.15 -4.60
CA LEU A 200 19.29 -30.95 -4.59
C LEU A 200 19.29 -32.03 -5.68
N ALA A 201 20.15 -31.91 -6.68
CA ALA A 201 20.34 -32.87 -7.76
C ALA A 201 21.83 -33.02 -8.08
N SER A 202 22.21 -34.19 -8.59
CA SER A 202 23.55 -34.50 -9.10
C SER A 202 23.70 -34.11 -10.57
N GLU A 203 24.94 -33.96 -11.06
CA GLU A 203 25.22 -33.63 -12.47
C GLU A 203 24.73 -34.71 -13.46
N GLY A 204 24.59 -35.97 -13.02
CA GLY A 204 24.10 -37.08 -13.83
C GLY A 204 22.58 -37.30 -13.81
N ASP A 205 21.83 -36.52 -13.04
CA ASP A 205 20.38 -36.68 -12.94
C ASP A 205 19.70 -36.23 -14.24
N SER A 206 18.63 -36.92 -14.64
CA SER A 206 17.88 -36.55 -15.85
C SER A 206 17.25 -35.16 -15.70
N THR A 207 17.26 -34.36 -16.77
CA THR A 207 16.63 -33.04 -16.79
C THR A 207 15.19 -33.07 -16.28
N GLU A 208 14.41 -34.08 -16.65
CA GLU A 208 13.03 -34.25 -16.18
C GLU A 208 12.94 -34.42 -14.65
N HIS A 209 13.84 -35.21 -14.06
CA HIS A 209 13.90 -35.36 -12.60
C HIS A 209 14.20 -34.02 -11.92
N VAL A 210 15.19 -33.27 -12.44
CA VAL A 210 15.58 -31.96 -11.89
C VAL A 210 14.45 -30.93 -12.00
N LEU A 211 13.74 -30.89 -13.13
CA LEU A 211 12.56 -30.05 -13.32
C LEU A 211 11.41 -30.43 -12.37
N ASN A 212 11.27 -31.71 -12.03
CA ASN A 212 10.30 -32.16 -11.04
C ASN A 212 10.68 -31.77 -9.60
N LEU A 213 11.98 -31.76 -9.26
CA LEU A 213 12.45 -31.18 -7.99
C LEU A 213 12.12 -29.69 -7.91
N PHE A 214 12.33 -28.95 -9.00
CA PHE A 214 11.93 -27.54 -9.08
C PHE A 214 10.42 -27.35 -8.90
N ASN A 215 9.59 -28.18 -9.55
CA ASN A 215 8.13 -28.17 -9.34
C ASN A 215 7.75 -28.36 -7.86
N GLY A 216 8.39 -29.31 -7.17
CA GLY A 216 8.20 -29.54 -5.74
C GLY A 216 8.58 -28.31 -4.91
N LEU A 217 9.71 -27.68 -5.23
CA LEU A 217 10.17 -26.45 -4.57
C LEU A 217 9.17 -25.30 -4.72
N VAL A 218 8.64 -25.10 -5.94
CA VAL A 218 7.63 -24.05 -6.21
C VAL A 218 6.38 -24.30 -5.38
N ARG A 219 5.85 -25.53 -5.39
CA ARG A 219 4.64 -25.91 -4.66
C ARG A 219 4.79 -25.81 -3.15
N ASP A 220 6.00 -26.02 -2.61
CA ASP A 220 6.28 -25.89 -1.16
C ASP A 220 6.43 -24.42 -0.75
N ARG A 221 7.28 -23.65 -1.46
CA ARG A 221 7.71 -22.32 -1.00
C ARG A 221 6.81 -21.18 -1.43
N VAL A 222 6.29 -21.23 -2.67
CA VAL A 222 5.53 -20.11 -3.24
C VAL A 222 4.20 -19.87 -2.52
N PRO A 223 3.36 -20.88 -2.18
CA PRO A 223 2.10 -20.62 -1.48
C PRO A 223 2.29 -19.90 -0.15
N CYS A 224 3.25 -20.35 0.66
CA CYS A 224 3.58 -19.74 1.95
C CYS A 224 4.00 -18.28 1.78
N ALA A 225 4.90 -18.01 0.83
CA ALA A 225 5.35 -16.65 0.56
C ALA A 225 4.22 -15.73 0.05
N LEU A 226 3.35 -16.24 -0.83
CA LEU A 226 2.19 -15.51 -1.33
C LEU A 226 1.19 -15.23 -0.20
N GLN A 227 0.90 -16.20 0.67
CA GLN A 227 -0.01 -16.06 1.80
C GLN A 227 0.50 -15.01 2.81
N ASN A 228 1.80 -15.07 3.13
CA ASN A 228 2.46 -14.10 4.00
C ASN A 228 2.41 -12.68 3.41
N SER A 229 2.56 -12.56 2.09
CA SER A 229 2.55 -11.27 1.43
C SER A 229 1.13 -10.69 1.26
N LEU A 230 0.15 -11.50 0.83
CA LEU A 230 -1.22 -11.07 0.56
C LEU A 230 -2.03 -10.88 1.85
N GLY A 231 -1.65 -11.57 2.92
CA GLY A 231 -2.41 -11.64 4.17
C GLY A 231 -3.66 -12.50 4.03
N ARG A 232 -4.31 -12.86 5.15
CA ARG A 232 -5.45 -13.78 5.18
C ARG A 232 -6.64 -13.35 4.32
N LEU A 233 -6.86 -12.03 4.19
CA LEU A 233 -8.00 -11.47 3.44
C LEU A 233 -7.61 -10.82 2.11
N GLY A 234 -6.35 -10.94 1.66
CA GLY A 234 -5.86 -10.23 0.48
C GLY A 234 -5.70 -8.71 0.65
N LEU A 235 -5.99 -8.19 1.84
CA LEU A 235 -5.77 -6.80 2.23
C LEU A 235 -4.88 -6.74 3.46
N ARG A 236 -3.80 -5.95 3.39
CA ARG A 236 -2.97 -5.64 4.55
C ARG A 236 -3.71 -4.65 5.46
N TYR A 237 -3.55 -4.78 6.77
CA TYR A 237 -4.14 -3.85 7.74
C TYR A 237 -3.78 -2.40 7.42
N ARG A 238 -2.56 -2.12 6.96
CA ARG A 238 -2.15 -0.77 6.53
C ARG A 238 -3.08 -0.18 5.47
N THR A 239 -3.56 -1.00 4.53
CA THR A 239 -4.51 -0.60 3.49
C THR A 239 -5.84 -0.19 4.12
N VAL A 240 -6.38 -1.04 5.01
CA VAL A 240 -7.62 -0.76 5.74
C VAL A 240 -7.47 0.50 6.61
N SER A 241 -6.37 0.62 7.35
CA SER A 241 -6.07 1.81 8.17
C SER A 241 -5.98 3.08 7.32
N THR A 242 -5.41 3.00 6.12
CA THR A 242 -5.34 4.15 5.20
C THR A 242 -6.74 4.55 4.73
N MET A 243 -7.58 3.59 4.37
CA MET A 243 -8.99 3.84 4.02
C MET A 243 -9.77 4.41 5.21
N SER A 244 -9.50 3.94 6.42
CA SER A 244 -10.16 4.37 7.66
C SER A 244 -9.64 5.71 8.20
N CYS A 245 -8.45 6.17 7.81
CA CYS A 245 -7.90 7.46 8.27
C CYS A 245 -8.83 8.63 7.97
N VAL A 246 -9.60 8.55 6.88
CA VAL A 246 -10.61 9.57 6.54
C VAL A 246 -11.66 9.72 7.66
N PHE A 247 -12.02 8.63 8.35
CA PHE A 247 -12.90 8.69 9.51
C PHE A 247 -12.17 9.18 10.76
N LEU A 248 -10.91 8.79 10.96
CA LEU A 248 -10.14 9.15 12.15
C LEU A 248 -9.77 10.63 12.21
N LEU A 249 -9.66 11.30 11.06
CA LEU A 249 -9.41 12.75 11.01
C LEU A 249 -10.66 13.58 11.32
N ARG A 250 -11.86 13.00 11.27
CA ARG A 250 -13.13 13.72 11.48
C ARG A 250 -13.30 14.29 12.90
N PRO A 251 -13.02 13.56 14.00
CA PRO A 251 -13.11 14.13 15.34
C PRO A 251 -12.21 15.35 15.55
N PHE A 252 -11.06 15.42 14.87
CA PHE A 252 -10.15 16.56 14.98
C PHE A 252 -10.79 17.85 14.43
N ASP A 253 -11.54 17.78 13.33
CA ASP A 253 -12.28 18.94 12.82
C ASP A 253 -13.34 19.42 13.83
N THR A 254 -14.06 18.49 14.46
CA THR A 254 -15.07 18.81 15.47
C THR A 254 -14.43 19.46 16.70
N VAL A 255 -13.34 18.89 17.20
CA VAL A 255 -12.59 19.44 18.33
C VAL A 255 -12.04 20.83 17.99
N ASN A 256 -11.49 21.01 16.79
CA ASN A 256 -10.98 22.29 16.33
C ASN A 256 -12.08 23.38 16.30
N ALA A 257 -13.28 23.04 15.82
CA ALA A 257 -14.43 23.96 15.86
C ALA A 257 -14.81 24.34 17.30
N TYR A 258 -14.83 23.37 18.22
CA TYR A 258 -15.06 23.64 19.64
C TYR A 258 -13.99 24.55 20.27
N LEU A 259 -12.72 24.31 19.97
CA LEU A 259 -11.59 25.06 20.53
C LEU A 259 -11.57 26.53 20.08
N HIS A 260 -11.94 26.80 18.83
CA HIS A 260 -11.96 28.17 18.31
C HIS A 260 -13.17 28.99 18.75
N GLY A 261 -14.03 28.45 19.63
CA GLY A 261 -15.20 29.17 20.11
C GLY A 261 -16.21 29.47 19.01
N GLU A 262 -16.05 28.86 17.83
CA GLU A 262 -17.11 28.75 16.84
C GLU A 262 -18.16 27.86 17.48
N ARG A 263 -19.08 28.48 18.23
CA ARG A 263 -20.30 27.81 18.62
C ARG A 263 -20.82 27.18 17.33
N PRO A 264 -21.08 25.86 17.30
CA PRO A 264 -21.70 25.25 16.13
C PRO A 264 -22.86 26.17 15.78
N ILE A 265 -23.05 26.45 14.49
CA ILE A 265 -24.15 27.28 14.00
C ILE A 265 -25.44 26.54 14.37
N SER A 266 -25.80 26.63 15.65
CA SER A 266 -27.11 26.42 16.19
C SER A 266 -27.87 27.45 15.42
N MET A 267 -28.60 27.00 14.41
CA MET A 267 -29.56 27.82 13.70
C MET A 267 -30.25 28.64 14.77
N ILE A 268 -29.93 29.94 14.78
CA ILE A 268 -30.72 30.92 15.51
C ILE A 268 -32.03 30.85 14.76
N VAL A 269 -32.88 29.91 15.14
CA VAL A 269 -34.30 29.96 14.83
C VAL A 269 -34.68 31.25 15.52
N PRO A 270 -34.93 32.34 14.78
CA PRO A 270 -35.37 33.57 15.42
C PRO A 270 -36.55 33.15 16.28
N PRO A 271 -36.57 33.51 17.58
CA PRO A 271 -37.66 33.13 18.46
C PRO A 271 -38.92 33.49 17.69
N ARG A 272 -39.76 32.47 17.39
CA ARG A 272 -41.05 32.68 16.74
C ARG A 272 -41.68 33.82 17.53
N ARG A 273 -41.72 35.03 16.95
CA ARG A 273 -42.48 36.12 17.53
C ARG A 273 -43.86 35.52 17.63
N ALA A 274 -44.25 35.16 18.85
CA ALA A 274 -45.61 34.79 19.14
C ALA A 274 -46.42 35.93 18.55
N ALA A 275 -47.14 35.65 17.46
CA ALA A 275 -48.11 36.58 16.94
C ALA A 275 -49.06 36.79 18.11
N SER A 276 -48.87 37.90 18.82
CA SER A 276 -49.77 38.38 19.83
C SER A 276 -51.07 38.66 19.10
N ALA A 277 -51.93 37.65 19.09
CA ALA A 277 -53.33 37.82 18.79
C ALA A 277 -53.89 38.70 19.90
N HIS A 278 -53.83 40.01 19.66
CA HIS A 278 -54.60 41.01 20.36
C HIS A 278 -56.08 40.65 20.19
N ARG A 279 -56.63 39.84 21.10
CA ARG A 279 -58.07 39.84 21.40
C ARG A 279 -58.24 40.58 22.72
N HIS A 280 -58.73 41.81 22.59
CA HIS A 280 -59.39 42.53 23.67
C HIS A 280 -60.53 41.66 24.24
N GLY A 281 -60.61 41.58 25.57
CA GLY A 281 -61.65 40.81 26.25
C GLY A 281 -61.55 40.93 27.78
N CYS A 282 -61.96 42.11 28.26
CA CYS A 282 -62.20 42.53 29.64
C CYS A 282 -62.65 41.43 30.64
N GLY A 283 -62.05 41.39 31.83
CA GLY A 283 -62.53 40.55 32.94
C GLY A 283 -61.75 40.76 34.24
N ARG A 284 -62.29 41.60 35.12
CA ARG A 284 -61.83 41.96 36.48
C ARG A 284 -61.57 40.74 37.39
N GLY A 285 -60.61 40.89 38.31
CA GLY A 285 -60.83 40.53 39.72
C GLY A 285 -59.69 39.83 40.48
N GLY A 286 -59.13 40.54 41.48
CA GLY A 286 -58.52 39.99 42.70
C GLY A 286 -56.98 39.84 42.66
N ARG A 287 -56.19 40.66 43.39
CA ARG A 287 -55.81 40.56 44.83
C ARG A 287 -55.13 39.22 45.16
N LEU A 288 -54.01 39.09 45.90
CA LEU A 288 -53.20 39.98 46.74
C LEU A 288 -52.02 39.11 47.29
N LEU A 289 -50.82 39.70 47.51
CA LEU A 289 -49.74 39.25 48.43
C LEU A 289 -48.95 37.96 48.06
N ASP A 290 -47.65 37.78 48.35
CA ASP A 290 -46.78 38.46 49.31
C ASP A 290 -45.27 38.25 49.04
N ALA A 291 -44.50 39.19 49.59
CA ALA A 291 -43.17 39.12 50.19
C ALA A 291 -42.00 38.22 49.68
N ARG A 292 -40.99 38.91 49.11
CA ARG A 292 -39.65 39.24 49.71
C ARG A 292 -38.61 38.12 50.03
N PRO A 293 -37.32 38.48 50.31
CA PRO A 293 -36.14 37.98 49.57
C PRO A 293 -35.08 37.29 50.45
N GLY A 294 -33.98 36.80 49.85
CA GLY A 294 -32.71 36.66 50.58
C GLY A 294 -31.64 35.71 50.01
N HIS A 295 -30.40 36.22 50.03
CA HIS A 295 -29.10 35.56 50.25
C HIS A 295 -28.23 35.00 49.08
N HIS A 296 -27.15 35.76 48.83
CA HIS A 296 -25.74 35.45 48.45
C HIS A 296 -25.06 34.33 49.29
N PRO A 297 -23.75 33.98 49.11
CA PRO A 297 -22.89 33.77 47.92
C PRO A 297 -21.94 32.52 48.06
N ALA A 298 -20.96 32.42 47.15
CA ALA A 298 -19.62 31.81 47.29
C ALA A 298 -19.41 30.30 47.04
N GLY A 299 -18.33 30.01 46.30
CA GLY A 299 -17.83 28.66 46.03
C GLY A 299 -16.63 28.68 45.08
N CYS A 300 -15.49 29.16 45.59
CA CYS A 300 -14.18 29.14 44.95
C CYS A 300 -13.59 27.71 44.99
N GLY A 301 -12.92 27.29 43.93
CA GLY A 301 -12.20 26.01 43.87
C GLY A 301 -11.21 26.00 42.71
N ARG A 302 -10.06 26.64 42.91
CA ARG A 302 -8.82 26.41 42.14
C ARG A 302 -8.10 25.24 42.79
N ASP A 303 -7.79 24.21 42.02
CA ASP A 303 -6.65 23.34 42.31
C ASP A 303 -5.74 23.28 41.09
N ALA A 304 -4.52 23.75 41.33
CA ALA A 304 -3.32 23.52 40.53
C ALA A 304 -2.66 22.21 40.98
N LEU A 305 -1.49 21.88 40.40
CA LEU A 305 -0.62 20.71 40.60
C LEU A 305 -0.95 19.55 39.64
N HIS A 306 -0.04 18.94 38.89
CA HIS A 306 1.43 18.93 38.92
C HIS A 306 1.96 18.65 37.51
N SER A 307 2.91 19.46 37.05
CA SER A 307 3.76 19.16 35.90
C SER A 307 4.85 18.17 36.33
N GLY A 308 4.88 16.98 35.73
CA GLY A 308 5.95 15.99 35.86
C GLY A 308 6.63 15.81 34.51
N GLY A 309 7.72 16.56 34.29
CA GLY A 309 8.62 16.35 33.16
C GLY A 309 9.51 15.14 33.40
N GLN A 310 9.57 14.24 32.44
CA GLN A 310 10.54 13.15 32.42
C GLN A 310 11.34 13.22 31.12
N ALA A 311 12.61 13.57 31.27
CA ALA A 311 13.61 13.67 30.23
C ALA A 311 13.89 12.29 29.60
N ARG A 312 13.98 12.25 28.27
CA ARG A 312 14.59 11.15 27.51
C ARG A 312 16.04 11.51 27.17
N PRO A 313 16.97 10.55 27.19
CA PRO A 313 18.35 10.80 26.80
C PRO A 313 18.47 10.90 25.28
N GLU A 314 19.15 11.94 24.82
CA GLU A 314 19.63 12.09 23.44
C GLU A 314 20.72 11.04 23.17
N VAL A 315 20.53 10.24 22.12
CA VAL A 315 21.57 9.41 21.52
C VAL A 315 22.17 10.20 20.38
N GLY A 316 23.42 10.63 20.56
CA GLY A 316 24.19 11.39 19.58
C GLY A 316 24.48 10.57 18.32
N LEU A 317 23.97 11.04 17.19
CA LEU A 317 24.33 10.54 15.86
C LEU A 317 25.41 11.47 15.28
N GLN A 318 26.64 10.99 15.20
CA GLN A 318 27.73 11.68 14.51
C GLN A 318 27.41 11.81 13.02
N ARG A 319 27.27 13.07 12.56
CA ARG A 319 27.29 13.44 11.14
C ARG A 319 28.74 13.43 10.64
N LEU A 320 29.01 12.62 9.62
CA LEU A 320 30.15 12.83 8.73
C LEU A 320 29.69 13.75 7.59
N HIS A 321 30.31 14.93 7.52
CA HIS A 321 30.21 15.86 6.39
C HIS A 321 31.23 15.49 5.31
N GLY A 322 30.82 15.59 4.05
CA GLY A 322 31.70 15.66 2.88
C GLY A 322 30.90 16.15 1.67
N PRO A 323 31.24 17.31 1.06
CA PRO A 323 30.46 17.90 -0.02
C PRO A 323 31.02 17.47 -1.39
N ALA A 324 30.13 17.13 -2.32
CA ALA A 324 30.44 17.17 -3.74
C ALA A 324 29.29 17.88 -4.46
N LEU A 325 29.47 19.19 -4.61
CA LEU A 325 28.75 20.03 -5.55
C LEU A 325 29.02 19.50 -6.97
N PHE A 326 27.96 19.15 -7.72
CA PHE A 326 28.07 19.05 -9.16
C PHE A 326 26.89 19.71 -9.87
N GLN A 327 27.25 20.37 -10.95
CA GLN A 327 26.58 21.45 -11.66
C GLN A 327 25.44 20.91 -12.53
N ALA A 328 24.22 21.45 -12.39
CA ALA A 328 23.11 21.14 -13.27
C ALA A 328 23.27 21.89 -14.61
N ARG A 329 23.45 21.16 -15.72
CA ARG A 329 23.25 21.67 -17.08
C ARG A 329 21.80 21.44 -17.50
N SER A 330 21.13 22.55 -17.78
CA SER A 330 19.79 22.64 -18.36
C SER A 330 19.77 22.05 -19.77
N LEU A 331 18.83 21.16 -20.06
CA LEU A 331 18.41 20.80 -21.41
C LEU A 331 16.88 20.65 -21.44
N HIS A 332 16.28 21.54 -22.20
CA HIS A 332 14.85 21.67 -22.52
C HIS A 332 14.27 20.38 -23.09
N ASP A 333 13.18 19.87 -22.49
CA ASP A 333 12.18 19.03 -23.17
C ASP A 333 10.86 19.02 -22.38
N PRO A 334 9.73 19.54 -22.91
CA PRO A 334 8.45 19.58 -22.20
C PRO A 334 7.62 18.35 -22.56
N GLY A 335 7.78 17.27 -21.80
CA GLY A 335 6.92 16.09 -21.87
C GLY A 335 6.87 15.44 -20.49
N LEU A 336 5.66 15.23 -19.97
CA LEU A 336 5.36 14.65 -18.66
C LEU A 336 6.27 13.44 -18.35
N ARG A 337 7.38 13.66 -17.62
CA ARG A 337 8.26 12.61 -17.11
C ARG A 337 7.74 12.24 -15.73
N LEU A 338 7.10 11.08 -15.61
CA LEU A 338 7.01 10.39 -14.33
C LEU A 338 8.46 10.08 -13.92
N LEU A 339 9.01 10.84 -12.98
CA LEU A 339 10.41 10.71 -12.59
C LEU A 339 10.54 9.53 -11.63
N VAL A 340 10.30 8.32 -12.12
CA VAL A 340 10.95 7.16 -11.52
C VAL A 340 12.43 7.41 -11.79
N ARG A 341 13.19 7.70 -10.74
CA ARG A 341 14.65 7.63 -10.76
C ARG A 341 15.03 6.15 -10.95
N VAL A 342 14.69 5.61 -12.11
CA VAL A 342 15.51 4.60 -12.75
C VAL A 342 16.84 5.34 -12.84
N GLN A 343 17.84 4.85 -12.11
CA GLN A 343 19.21 5.20 -12.43
C GLN A 343 19.36 4.75 -13.89
N ARG A 344 19.05 5.65 -14.83
CA ARG A 344 19.48 5.53 -16.19
C ARG A 344 20.98 5.59 -16.02
N LEU A 345 21.61 4.42 -16.06
CA LEU A 345 23.04 4.27 -16.16
C LEU A 345 23.40 4.92 -17.49
N ASP A 346 23.51 6.25 -17.48
CA ASP A 346 24.19 6.95 -18.53
C ASP A 346 25.61 6.41 -18.49
N HIS A 347 26.00 5.68 -19.54
CA HIS A 347 27.33 5.11 -19.74
C HIS A 347 28.38 6.23 -19.83
N THR A 348 28.62 6.91 -18.71
CA THR A 348 29.85 7.61 -18.46
C THR A 348 30.87 6.52 -18.13
N GLY A 349 31.99 6.51 -18.84
CA GLY A 349 32.97 5.42 -18.84
C GLY A 349 33.57 5.05 -17.47
N GLU A 350 33.26 5.78 -16.41
CA GLU A 350 33.70 5.48 -15.04
C GLU A 350 32.87 4.38 -14.35
N GLU A 351 31.56 4.25 -14.61
CA GLU A 351 30.76 3.15 -14.04
C GLU A 351 30.81 1.87 -14.87
N ALA A 352 31.06 1.96 -16.17
CA ALA A 352 31.46 0.80 -16.97
C ALA A 352 32.74 0.19 -16.41
N GLN A 353 33.69 1.00 -15.91
CA GLN A 353 34.84 0.51 -15.16
C GLN A 353 34.51 0.01 -13.76
N GLY A 354 33.43 0.46 -13.12
CA GLY A 354 32.95 -0.01 -11.83
C GLY A 354 32.29 -1.39 -11.93
N MET A 355 31.35 -1.56 -12.86
CA MET A 355 30.74 -2.84 -13.20
C MET A 355 31.78 -3.79 -13.80
N ASP A 356 32.67 -3.33 -14.67
CA ASP A 356 33.75 -4.18 -15.22
C ASP A 356 34.86 -4.47 -14.19
N ARG A 357 35.10 -3.61 -13.18
CA ARG A 357 35.93 -3.95 -12.00
C ARG A 357 35.23 -4.99 -11.12
N TYR A 358 33.94 -4.83 -10.89
CA TYR A 358 33.13 -5.79 -10.15
C TYR A 358 33.14 -7.15 -10.87
N LEU A 359 32.87 -7.15 -12.18
CA LEU A 359 32.91 -8.33 -13.04
C LEU A 359 34.32 -8.91 -13.18
N ARG A 360 35.40 -8.11 -13.22
CA ARG A 360 36.79 -8.61 -13.18
C ARG A 360 37.20 -9.17 -11.82
N HIS A 361 36.66 -8.64 -10.72
CA HIS A 361 36.89 -9.18 -9.38
C HIS A 361 36.21 -10.55 -9.18
N HIS A 362 35.14 -10.80 -9.94
CA HIS A 362 34.35 -12.03 -9.87
C HIS A 362 34.57 -13.00 -11.06
N ARG A 363 35.13 -12.56 -12.20
CA ARG A 363 35.62 -13.43 -13.29
C ARG A 363 36.80 -14.26 -12.76
N GLY A 364 36.56 -15.53 -12.52
CA GLY A 364 37.58 -16.49 -12.06
C GLY A 364 37.38 -17.00 -10.64
N ARG A 365 36.42 -16.46 -9.88
CA ARG A 365 35.84 -17.21 -8.77
C ARG A 365 34.75 -18.08 -9.38
N PRO A 366 34.84 -19.42 -9.37
CA PRO A 366 33.66 -20.23 -9.60
C PRO A 366 32.58 -19.69 -8.66
N TYR A 367 31.37 -19.44 -9.16
CA TYR A 367 30.22 -19.12 -8.32
C TYR A 367 29.98 -20.30 -7.39
N GLY A 368 30.78 -20.36 -6.33
CA GLY A 368 30.84 -21.47 -5.43
C GLY A 368 29.62 -21.36 -4.55
N CYS A 369 28.55 -22.07 -4.91
CA CYS A 369 27.47 -22.43 -4.00
C CYS A 369 27.97 -23.32 -2.82
N ARG A 370 29.27 -23.28 -2.46
CA ARG A 370 29.80 -23.95 -1.28
C ARG A 370 29.36 -23.16 -0.05
N GLY A 371 28.21 -23.57 0.51
CA GLY A 371 27.76 -23.11 1.82
C GLY A 371 26.28 -22.76 1.91
N LEU A 372 25.52 -22.78 0.81
CA LEU A 372 24.07 -22.56 0.86
C LEU A 372 23.38 -23.83 1.39
N ARG A 373 23.51 -24.10 2.70
CA ARG A 373 22.65 -25.08 3.36
C ARG A 373 21.26 -24.50 3.43
N LEU A 374 20.33 -25.08 2.66
CA LEU A 374 18.91 -24.77 2.80
C LEU A 374 18.53 -24.95 4.28
N PRO A 375 17.86 -23.96 4.91
CA PRO A 375 17.33 -24.17 6.24
C PRO A 375 16.37 -25.36 6.18
N PRO A 376 16.35 -26.22 7.21
CA PRO A 376 15.49 -27.39 7.23
C PRO A 376 14.05 -26.97 6.92
N THR A 377 13.45 -27.62 5.92
CA THR A 377 12.10 -27.35 5.47
C THR A 377 11.14 -27.58 6.65
N LYS A 378 10.66 -26.50 7.27
CA LYS A 378 9.55 -26.55 8.23
C LYS A 378 8.23 -26.73 7.47
N SER A 379 8.14 -27.77 6.64
CA SER A 379 6.95 -28.07 5.82
C SER A 379 5.70 -28.32 6.71
N ALA A 380 5.89 -28.72 7.97
CA ALA A 380 4.80 -28.95 8.91
C ALA A 380 4.21 -27.69 9.59
N ALA A 381 4.88 -26.54 9.53
CA ALA A 381 4.41 -25.34 10.25
C ALA A 381 3.34 -24.56 9.47
N CYS A 382 3.35 -24.61 8.14
CA CYS A 382 2.42 -23.81 7.33
C CYS A 382 1.04 -24.47 7.16
N ALA A 383 0.88 -25.75 7.52
CA ALA A 383 -0.37 -26.50 7.38
C ALA A 383 -1.22 -26.55 8.68
N LYS A 384 -0.80 -25.88 9.76
CA LYS A 384 -1.46 -25.96 11.09
C LYS A 384 -2.13 -24.66 11.58
N GLU A 385 -2.25 -23.64 10.75
CA GLU A 385 -3.04 -22.42 11.02
C GLU A 385 -4.09 -22.19 9.93
#